data_AF-B7P3C2-F1
#
_entry.id   AF-B7P3C2-F1
#
_cell.length_a   1.000
_cell.length_b   1.000
_cell.length_c   1.000
_cell.angle_alpha   90.00
_cell.angle_beta   90.00
_cell.angle_gamma   90.00
#
_symmetry.space_group_name_H-M   'P 1'
#
loop_
_entity.id
_entity.type
_entity.pdbx_description
1 polymer ?
#
loop_
_entity_poly.entity_id
_entity_poly.type
_entity_poly.pdbx_seq_one_letter_code
_entity_poly.pdbx_strand_id
1 'polypeptide(L)'
;MGSQTLEILRQGVWASFTGGWFYDPRQDHESNILHLYLWLFLLCLPFSLYMFLQPVLVVWVSYAGIVGALFTTLKMVNVRLHRMFDSGECIEESSDDS
;
A
#
# COMPACT_ATOMS: atom_id res chain seq x y z
N MET A 1 -20.82 -24.12 -5.82
CA MET A 1 -20.73 -23.35 -4.56
C MET A 1 -19.41 -23.58 -3.82
N GLY A 2 -18.82 -24.79 -3.78
CA GLY A 2 -17.53 -25.01 -3.12
C GLY A 2 -16.32 -24.29 -3.72
N SER A 3 -16.31 -23.96 -5.03
CA SER A 3 -15.17 -23.24 -5.64
C SER A 3 -15.07 -21.78 -5.18
N GLN A 4 -16.20 -21.10 -5.00
CA GLN A 4 -16.23 -19.71 -4.53
C GLN A 4 -15.68 -19.58 -3.10
N THR A 5 -16.04 -20.50 -2.21
CA THR A 5 -15.50 -20.54 -0.85
C THR A 5 -13.99 -20.80 -0.84
N LEU A 6 -13.49 -21.64 -1.75
CA LEU A 6 -12.07 -21.95 -1.89
C LEU A 6 -11.27 -20.76 -2.45
N GLU A 7 -11.85 -20.01 -3.39
CA GLU A 7 -11.27 -18.78 -3.93
C GLU A 7 -11.19 -17.68 -2.88
N ILE A 8 -12.27 -17.46 -2.12
CA ILE A 8 -12.31 -16.51 -1.01
C ILE A 8 -11.30 -16.88 0.07
N LEU A 9 -11.16 -18.17 0.40
CA LEU A 9 -10.19 -18.62 1.39
C LEU A 9 -8.75 -18.41 0.90
N ARG A 10 -8.47 -18.75 -0.37
CA ARG A 10 -7.17 -18.48 -0.99
C ARG A 10 -6.85 -16.99 -0.98
N GLN A 11 -7.78 -16.16 -1.44
CA GLN A 11 -7.61 -14.71 -1.46
C GLN A 11 -7.48 -14.15 -0.04
N GLY A 12 -8.24 -14.67 0.93
CA GLY A 12 -8.17 -14.27 2.33
C GLY A 12 -6.86 -14.63 3.03
N VAL A 13 -6.28 -15.79 2.72
CA VAL A 13 -4.96 -16.21 3.25
C VAL A 13 -3.87 -15.28 2.72
N TRP A 14 -3.84 -15.04 1.41
CA TRP A 14 -2.86 -14.14 0.80
C TRP A 14 -3.04 -12.70 1.26
N ALA A 15 -4.28 -12.21 1.35
CA ALA A 15 -4.60 -10.91 1.90
C ALA A 15 -4.08 -10.79 3.34
N SER A 16 -4.33 -11.78 4.20
CA SER A 16 -3.89 -11.73 5.61
C SER A 16 -2.37 -11.66 5.74
N PHE A 17 -1.61 -12.39 4.94
CA PHE A 17 -0.14 -12.35 4.94
C PHE A 17 0.43 -11.02 4.42
N THR A 18 -0.31 -10.34 3.56
CA THR A 18 0.14 -9.12 2.86
C THR A 18 -0.44 -7.83 3.43
N GLY A 19 -1.13 -7.90 4.57
CA GLY A 19 -1.72 -6.75 5.25
C GLY A 19 -3.08 -6.31 4.71
N GLY A 20 -3.83 -7.22 4.09
CA GLY A 20 -5.16 -7.00 3.53
C GLY A 20 -5.21 -6.82 2.01
N TRP A 21 -4.13 -7.14 1.29
CA TRP A 21 -4.08 -6.97 -0.17
C TRP A 21 -5.11 -7.85 -0.89
N PHE A 22 -5.94 -7.23 -1.70
CA PHE A 22 -6.83 -7.93 -2.62
C PHE A 22 -6.42 -7.59 -4.05
N TYR A 23 -6.09 -8.61 -4.83
CA TYR A 23 -5.81 -8.45 -6.25
C TYR A 23 -7.13 -8.22 -6.99
N ASP A 24 -7.40 -6.97 -7.36
CA ASP A 24 -8.51 -6.62 -8.25
C ASP A 24 -7.96 -6.38 -9.67
N PRO A 25 -8.23 -7.25 -10.66
CA PRO A 25 -7.81 -7.07 -12.04
C PRO A 25 -8.47 -5.87 -12.74
N ARG A 26 -9.47 -5.23 -12.11
CA ARG A 26 -10.14 -4.03 -12.63
C ARG A 26 -9.57 -2.72 -12.08
N GLN A 27 -8.81 -2.78 -10.98
CA GLN A 27 -8.12 -1.64 -10.41
C GLN A 27 -6.79 -1.42 -11.13
N ASP A 28 -6.40 -0.17 -11.34
CA ASP A 28 -5.22 0.17 -12.13
C ASP A 28 -3.97 -0.59 -11.68
N HIS A 29 -3.21 -1.10 -12.66
CA HIS A 29 -2.01 -1.92 -12.48
C HIS A 29 -1.04 -1.35 -11.43
N GLU A 30 -1.00 -0.02 -11.33
CA GLU A 30 -0.16 0.79 -10.45
C GLU A 30 -0.41 0.52 -8.95
N SER A 31 -1.66 0.47 -8.49
CA SER A 31 -1.96 0.30 -7.06
C SER A 31 -1.58 -1.10 -6.59
N ASN A 32 -1.84 -2.08 -7.44
CA ASN A 32 -1.58 -3.48 -7.14
C ASN A 32 -0.07 -3.78 -7.12
N ILE A 33 0.67 -3.20 -8.07
CA ILE A 33 2.12 -3.24 -8.13
C ILE A 33 2.75 -2.53 -6.93
N LEU A 34 2.32 -1.29 -6.65
CA LEU A 34 2.85 -0.50 -5.55
C LEU A 34 2.69 -1.24 -4.22
N HIS A 35 1.52 -1.83 -3.96
CA HIS A 35 1.28 -2.62 -2.76
C HIS A 35 2.26 -3.80 -2.65
N LEU A 36 2.44 -4.56 -3.74
CA LEU A 36 3.33 -5.71 -3.77
C LEU A 36 4.79 -5.32 -3.49
N TYR A 37 5.30 -4.27 -4.15
CA TYR A 37 6.66 -3.78 -3.93
C TYR A 37 6.88 -3.28 -2.51
N LEU A 38 5.89 -2.57 -1.96
CA LEU A 38 5.94 -2.07 -0.61
C LEU A 38 5.96 -3.20 0.43
N TRP A 39 5.12 -4.21 0.23
CA TRP A 39 5.09 -5.39 1.07
C TRP A 39 6.42 -6.15 1.01
N LEU A 40 6.96 -6.38 -0.20
CA LEU A 40 8.25 -7.06 -0.36
C LEU A 40 9.39 -6.28 0.29
N PHE A 41 9.38 -4.95 0.18
CA PHE A 41 10.34 -4.08 0.85
C PHE A 41 10.26 -4.21 2.37
N LEU A 42 9.07 -4.10 2.95
CA LEU A 42 8.84 -4.24 4.39
C LEU A 42 9.21 -5.62 4.92
N LEU A 43 9.05 -6.68 4.12
CA LEU A 43 9.47 -8.04 4.47
C LEU A 43 10.98 -8.23 4.37
N CYS A 44 11.59 -7.76 3.28
CA CYS A 44 12.99 -7.99 2.96
C CYS A 44 13.93 -7.14 3.82
N LEU A 45 13.50 -5.94 4.22
CA LEU A 45 14.33 -5.00 4.98
C LEU A 45 14.75 -5.53 6.37
N PRO A 46 13.87 -6.00 7.26
CA PRO A 46 14.28 -6.56 8.55
C PRO A 46 15.12 -7.83 8.39
N PHE A 47 14.79 -8.67 7.39
CA PHE A 47 15.57 -9.87 7.08
C PHE A 47 16.99 -9.54 6.63
N SER A 48 17.13 -8.57 5.72
CA SER A 48 18.43 -8.11 5.22
C SER A 48 19.25 -7.48 6.35
N LEU A 49 18.64 -6.62 7.18
CA LEU A 49 19.36 -6.01 8.31
C LEU A 49 19.85 -7.07 9.30
N TYR A 50 19.05 -8.08 9.60
CA TYR A 50 19.45 -9.19 10.47
C TYR A 50 20.61 -10.01 9.89
N MET A 51 20.59 -10.27 8.58
CA MET A 51 21.62 -11.08 7.91
C MET A 51 22.97 -10.38 7.77
N PHE A 52 22.97 -9.06 7.52
CA PHE A 52 24.20 -8.34 7.17
C PHE A 52 24.80 -7.53 8.32
N LEU A 53 24.06 -7.25 9.39
CA LEU A 53 24.51 -6.37 10.47
C LEU A 53 24.41 -7.04 11.83
N GLN A 54 25.43 -6.81 12.66
CA GLN A 54 25.40 -7.17 14.08
C GLN A 54 24.27 -6.36 14.75
N PRO A 55 23.42 -6.97 15.60
CA PRO A 55 22.33 -6.27 16.28
C PRO A 55 22.88 -5.23 17.27
N VAL A 56 22.99 -3.99 16.80
CA VAL A 56 23.38 -2.81 17.58
C VAL A 56 22.25 -1.78 17.56
N LEU A 57 22.15 -0.95 18.60
CA LEU A 57 21.08 0.05 18.72
C LEU A 57 20.94 0.95 17.48
N VAL A 58 22.05 1.29 16.83
CA VAL A 58 22.07 2.11 15.61
C VAL A 58 21.28 1.44 14.47
N VAL A 59 21.37 0.12 14.32
CA VAL A 59 20.65 -0.64 13.27
C VAL A 59 19.15 -0.64 13.54
N TRP A 60 18.74 -0.72 14.80
CA TRP A 60 17.33 -0.64 15.19
C TRP A 60 16.74 0.75 14.98
N VAL A 61 17.50 1.80 15.31
CA VAL A 61 17.08 3.19 15.08
C VAL A 61 17.02 3.50 13.59
N SER A 62 18.00 3.05 12.80
CA SER A 62 17.98 3.24 11.35
C SER A 62 16.83 2.48 10.69
N TYR A 63 16.57 1.25 11.13
CA TYR A 63 15.39 0.47 10.73
C TYR A 63 14.10 1.25 10.97
N ALA A 64 13.88 1.69 12.21
CA ALA A 64 12.68 2.43 12.58
C ALA A 64 12.56 3.75 11.77
N GLY A 65 13.69 4.43 11.55
CA GLY A 65 13.75 5.65 10.74
C GLY A 65 13.35 5.41 9.28
N ILE A 66 13.87 4.36 8.64
CA ILE A 66 13.54 4.01 7.24
C ILE A 66 12.06 3.64 7.11
N VAL A 67 11.56 2.79 8.02
CA VAL A 67 10.14 2.41 8.02
C VAL A 67 9.25 3.64 8.25
N GLY A 68 9.59 4.51 9.21
CA GLY A 68 8.85 5.75 9.46
C GLY A 68 8.85 6.71 8.27
N ALA A 69 10.00 6.88 7.60
CA ALA A 69 10.12 7.69 6.40
C ALA A 69 9.29 7.13 5.24
N LEU A 70 9.26 5.80 5.07
CA LEU A 70 8.42 5.12 4.08
C LEU A 70 6.94 5.42 4.32
N PHE A 71 6.44 5.19 5.54
CA PHE A 71 5.05 5.46 5.91
C PHE A 71 4.67 6.94 5.75
N THR A 72 5.59 7.85 6.11
CA THR A 72 5.39 9.29 5.93
C THR A 72 5.27 9.64 4.45
N THR A 73 6.14 9.08 3.60
CA THR A 73 6.12 9.30 2.15
C THR A 73 4.83 8.79 1.52
N LEU A 74 4.39 7.58 1.89
CA LEU A 74 3.11 7.02 1.44
C LEU A 74 1.93 7.91 1.84
N LYS A 75 1.91 8.36 3.09
CA LYS A 75 0.86 9.25 3.59
C LYS A 75 0.86 10.59 2.87
N MET A 76 2.04 11.14 2.56
CA MET A 76 2.19 12.36 1.77
C MET A 76 1.66 12.18 0.34
N VAL A 77 2.00 11.07 -0.32
CA VAL A 77 1.48 10.74 -1.67
C VAL A 77 -0.04 10.59 -1.62
N ASN A 78 -0.57 9.87 -0.63
CA ASN A 78 -2.01 9.68 -0.46
C ASN A 78 -2.74 11.03 -0.25
N VAL A 79 -2.22 11.90 0.63
CA VAL A 79 -2.78 13.24 0.83
C VAL A 79 -2.70 14.09 -0.43
N ARG A 80 -1.60 14.01 -1.19
CA ARG A 80 -1.45 14.74 -2.46
C ARG A 80 -2.45 14.26 -3.50
N LEU A 81 -2.66 12.95 -3.59
CA LEU A 81 -3.61 12.34 -4.50
C LEU A 81 -5.05 12.71 -4.12
N HIS A 82 -5.38 12.65 -2.83
CA HIS A 82 -6.68 13.07 -2.32
C HIS A 82 -6.97 14.54 -2.64
N ARG A 83 -6.02 15.45 -2.40
CA ARG A 83 -6.15 16.87 -2.76
C ARG A 83 -6.31 17.10 -4.26
N MET A 84 -5.64 16.29 -5.09
CA MET A 84 -5.75 16.37 -6.55
C MET A 84 -7.13 15.92 -7.03
N PHE A 85 -7.68 14.85 -6.47
CA PHE A 85 -9.02 14.37 -6.82
C PHE A 85 -10.14 15.23 -6.25
N ASP A 86 -10.02 15.71 -5.01
CA ASP A 86 -11.01 16.60 -4.38
C ASP A 86 -11.10 17.97 -5.08
N SER A 87 -10.03 18.41 -5.77
CA SER A 87 -10.04 19.65 -6.56
C SER A 87 -10.64 19.48 -7.97
N GLY A 88 -10.97 18.25 -8.38
CA GLY A 88 -11.49 17.93 -9.71
C GLY A 88 -13.02 18.01 -9.85
N GLU A 89 -13.78 17.98 -8.75
CA GLU A 89 -15.26 17.99 -8.75
C GLU A 89 -15.88 19.38 -8.49
N CYS A 90 -15.48 20.38 -9.28
CA CYS A 90 -16.27 21.61 -9.42
C CYS A 90 -16.61 21.83 -10.90
N ILE A 91 -17.35 20.89 -11.50
CA ILE A 91 -18.19 21.21 -12.64
C ILE A 91 -19.51 21.67 -12.02
N GLU A 92 -19.65 22.98 -11.78
CA GLU A 92 -20.97 23.58 -11.69
C GLU A 92 -21.69 23.23 -12.99
N GLU A 93 -22.65 22.32 -12.93
CA GLU A 93 -23.68 22.23 -13.95
C GLU A 93 -24.37 23.59 -13.93
N SER A 94 -23.99 24.46 -14.87
CA SER A 94 -24.68 25.70 -15.11
C SER A 94 -26.15 25.33 -15.29
N SER A 95 -26.94 25.73 -14.31
CA SER A 95 -28.38 25.82 -14.42
C SER A 95 -28.64 26.80 -15.54
N ASP A 96 -28.61 26.31 -16.77
CA ASP A 96 -29.20 27.00 -17.91
C ASP A 96 -30.71 27.00 -17.65
N ASP A 97 -31.12 28.04 -16.92
CA ASP A 97 -32.40 28.71 -17.10
C ASP A 97 -32.73 28.78 -18.59
N SER A 98 -33.85 28.17 -19.02
CA SER A 98 -34.87 28.74 -19.91
C SER A 98 -35.96 27.72 -20.25
#